data_AF-A0A9N9WMY0-F1
#
_entry.id   AF-A0A9N9WMY0-F1
#
_cell.length_a   1.000
_cell.length_b   1.000
_cell.length_c   1.000
_cell.angle_alpha   90.00
_cell.angle_beta   90.00
_cell.angle_gamma   90.00
#
_symmetry.space_group_name_H-M   'P 1'
#
loop_
_entity.id
_entity.type
_entity.pdbx_description
1 polymer ?
#
loop_
_entity_poly.entity_id
_entity_poly.type
_entity_poly.pdbx_seq_one_letter_code
_entity_poly.pdbx_strand_id
1 'polypeptide(L)'
;MSDDKITDLQLPLSVVQRLIKEAIPPNAIAKQEAKLAIARAASVFILFLTSSATDITSAANQKTMSANHVLTALKDIEFESFVPELEKALENYRNVMKSKKEKKLNDNSANKAAEKVDDENIEDDVELIDDD
;
A
#
# COMPACT_ATOMS: atom_id res chain seq x y z
N MET A 1 6.81 30.87 8.71
CA MET A 1 6.71 30.01 7.51
C MET A 1 5.59 30.57 6.66
N SER A 2 5.83 30.87 5.38
CA SER A 2 4.79 31.44 4.51
C SER A 2 3.66 30.43 4.31
N ASP A 3 2.40 30.86 4.49
CA ASP A 3 1.19 30.03 4.37
C ASP A 3 1.09 29.31 3.00
N ASP A 4 1.75 29.84 1.97
CA ASP A 4 1.74 29.32 0.59
C ASP A 4 2.21 27.85 0.46
N LYS A 5 3.11 27.37 1.32
CA LYS A 5 3.57 25.97 1.23
C LYS A 5 2.52 24.96 1.69
N ILE A 6 1.60 25.36 2.58
CA ILE A 6 0.55 24.47 3.07
C ILE A 6 -0.58 24.39 2.04
N THR A 7 -0.82 25.46 1.28
CA THR A 7 -1.82 25.46 0.19
C THR A 7 -1.45 24.50 -0.94
N ASP A 8 -0.17 24.33 -1.24
CA ASP A 8 0.32 23.37 -2.25
C ASP A 8 0.12 21.90 -1.84
N LEU A 9 -0.06 21.64 -0.54
CA LEU A 9 -0.24 20.30 0.02
C LEU A 9 -1.71 19.96 0.30
N GLN A 10 -2.65 20.75 -0.22
CA GLN A 10 -4.07 20.54 0.03
C GLN A 10 -4.62 19.33 -0.74
N LEU A 11 -5.30 18.46 0.00
CA LEU A 11 -6.06 17.35 -0.58
C LEU A 11 -7.23 17.88 -1.42
N PRO A 12 -7.68 17.14 -2.47
CA PRO A 12 -8.84 17.54 -3.25
C PRO A 12 -10.06 17.78 -2.37
N LEU A 13 -10.60 19.01 -2.41
CA LEU A 13 -11.68 19.43 -1.50
C LEU A 13 -12.93 18.55 -1.65
N SER A 14 -13.19 18.00 -2.83
CA SER A 14 -14.29 17.06 -3.08
C SER A 14 -14.19 15.78 -2.25
N VAL A 15 -12.99 15.24 -2.08
CA VAL A 15 -12.74 14.04 -1.27
C VAL A 15 -12.94 14.35 0.21
N VAL A 16 -12.39 15.46 0.68
CA VAL A 16 -12.55 15.94 2.07
C VAL A 16 -14.03 16.18 2.39
N GLN A 17 -14.76 16.84 1.49
CA GLN A 17 -16.19 17.09 1.65
C GLN A 17 -17.02 15.81 1.74
N ARG A 18 -16.68 14.79 0.95
CA ARG A 18 -17.36 13.49 1.01
C ARG A 18 -17.14 12.82 2.37
N LEU A 19 -15.89 12.77 2.84
CA LEU A 19 -15.56 12.18 4.15
C LEU A 19 -16.22 12.92 5.31
N ILE A 20 -16.28 14.26 5.26
CA ILE A 20 -16.99 15.06 6.26
C ILE A 20 -18.48 14.68 6.28
N LYS A 21 -19.12 14.54 5.11
CA LYS A 21 -20.53 14.15 5.01
C LYS A 21 -20.80 12.75 5.59
N GLU A 22 -19.87 11.81 5.36
CA GLU A 22 -19.96 10.45 5.92
C GLU A 22 -19.79 10.45 7.45
N ALA A 23 -19.06 11.42 8.01
CA ALA A 23 -18.79 11.53 9.44
C ALA A 23 -19.84 12.34 10.24
N ILE A 24 -20.80 12.99 9.59
CA ILE A 24 -21.85 13.80 10.23
C ILE A 24 -23.25 13.27 9.92
N PRO A 25 -24.29 13.62 10.70
CA PRO A 25 -25.65 13.17 10.43
C PRO A 25 -26.14 13.57 9.02
N PRO A 26 -27.03 12.78 8.38
CA PRO A 26 -27.45 13.00 6.98
C PRO A 26 -28.03 14.40 6.69
N ASN A 27 -28.66 15.01 7.69
CA ASN A 27 -29.28 16.33 7.58
C ASN A 27 -28.34 17.49 7.98
N ALA A 28 -27.14 17.18 8.46
CA ALA A 28 -26.16 18.18 8.86
C ALA A 28 -25.34 18.67 7.65
N ILE A 29 -25.02 19.97 7.64
CA ILE A 29 -24.23 20.58 6.58
C ILE A 29 -23.04 21.31 7.21
N ALA A 30 -21.82 20.87 6.88
CA ALA A 30 -20.61 21.59 7.24
C ALA A 30 -20.48 22.87 6.38
N LYS A 31 -20.22 24.01 7.04
CA LYS A 31 -19.96 25.29 6.37
C LYS A 31 -18.65 25.24 5.57
N GLN A 32 -18.51 26.13 4.59
CA GLN A 32 -17.33 26.19 3.72
C GLN A 32 -16.04 26.39 4.51
N GLU A 33 -16.05 27.27 5.52
CA GLU A 33 -14.90 27.51 6.38
C GLU A 33 -14.46 26.26 7.13
N ALA A 34 -15.42 25.46 7.64
CA ALA A 34 -15.11 24.21 8.33
C ALA A 34 -14.46 23.19 7.38
N LYS A 35 -14.96 23.09 6.14
CA LYS A 35 -14.38 22.20 5.11
C LYS A 35 -12.93 22.60 4.78
N LEU A 36 -12.66 23.90 4.63
CA LEU A 36 -11.32 24.42 4.38
C LEU A 36 -10.39 24.26 5.59
N ALA A 37 -10.90 24.42 6.81
CA ALA A 37 -10.15 24.18 8.03
C ALA A 37 -9.73 22.71 8.14
N ILE A 38 -10.66 21.77 7.89
CA ILE A 38 -10.37 20.33 7.91
C ILE A 38 -9.38 19.94 6.81
N ALA A 39 -9.51 20.52 5.60
CA ALA A 39 -8.54 20.27 4.52
C ALA A 39 -7.12 20.69 4.91
N ARG A 40 -6.96 21.88 5.52
CA ARG A 40 -5.66 22.34 6.04
C ARG A 40 -5.17 21.47 7.21
N ALA A 41 -6.06 21.11 8.13
CA ALA A 41 -5.73 20.25 9.27
C ALA A 41 -5.24 18.86 8.81
N ALA A 42 -5.83 18.30 7.75
CA ALA A 42 -5.38 17.04 7.18
C ALA A 42 -3.94 17.11 6.65
N SER A 43 -3.59 18.19 5.93
CA SER A 43 -2.21 18.40 5.47
C SER A 43 -1.24 18.54 6.65
N VAL A 44 -1.61 19.29 7.68
CA VAL A 44 -0.80 19.43 8.90
C VAL A 44 -0.66 18.10 9.63
N PHE A 45 -1.73 17.30 9.71
CA PHE A 45 -1.70 15.97 10.32
C PHE A 45 -0.73 15.03 9.60
N ILE A 46 -0.73 15.02 8.26
CA ILE A 46 0.21 14.21 7.48
C ILE A 46 1.66 14.61 7.79
N LEU A 47 1.95 15.91 7.82
CA LEU A 47 3.28 16.42 8.13
C LEU A 47 3.70 16.08 9.56
N PHE A 48 2.80 16.25 10.52
CA PHE A 48 3.03 15.96 11.93
C PHE A 48 3.32 14.46 12.16
N LEU A 49 2.45 13.59 11.63
CA LEU A 49 2.63 12.14 11.73
C LEU A 49 3.92 11.68 11.03
N THR A 50 4.22 12.25 9.85
CA THR A 50 5.46 11.94 9.13
C THR A 50 6.69 12.36 9.93
N SER A 51 6.66 13.53 10.57
CA SER A 51 7.74 14.00 11.44
C SER A 51 7.95 13.05 12.61
N SER A 52 6.88 12.71 13.33
CA SER A 52 6.95 11.79 14.48
C SER A 52 7.46 10.40 14.07
N ALA A 53 6.97 9.85 12.95
CA ALA A 53 7.45 8.57 12.43
C ALA A 53 8.91 8.62 11.93
N THR A 54 9.36 9.78 11.46
CA THR A 54 10.77 10.01 11.10
C THR A 54 11.65 9.94 12.34
N ASP A 55 11.25 10.59 13.43
CA ASP A 55 12.00 10.56 14.69
C ASP A 55 12.16 9.13 15.22
N ILE A 56 11.09 8.31 15.16
CA ILE A 56 11.13 6.88 15.52
C ILE A 56 12.06 6.09 14.61
N THR A 57 11.98 6.34 13.29
CA THR A 57 12.85 5.68 12.29
C THR A 57 14.33 6.00 12.55
N SER A 58 14.64 7.28 12.84
CA SER A 58 15.98 7.75 13.15
C SER A 58 16.49 7.22 14.49
N ALA A 59 15.65 7.17 15.52
CA ALA A 59 16.00 6.58 16.83
C ALA A 59 16.35 5.09 16.71
N ALA A 60 15.73 4.38 15.76
CA ALA A 60 16.05 2.99 15.43
C ALA A 60 17.32 2.82 14.55
N ASN A 61 18.06 3.90 14.24
CA ASN A 61 19.20 3.91 13.30
C ASN A 61 18.85 3.40 11.89
N GLN A 62 17.59 3.54 11.47
CA GLN A 62 17.13 3.12 10.15
C GLN A 62 17.03 4.31 9.21
N LYS A 63 17.29 4.07 7.92
CA LYS A 63 17.16 5.08 6.85
C LYS A 63 15.83 5.00 6.11
N THR A 64 15.08 3.92 6.33
CA THR A 64 13.83 3.64 5.63
C THR A 64 12.72 3.50 6.66
N MET A 65 11.69 4.34 6.52
CA MET A 65 10.50 4.26 7.35
C MET A 65 9.70 3.00 7.00
N SER A 66 9.30 2.25 8.03
CA SER A 66 8.46 1.07 7.91
C SER A 66 7.05 1.36 8.44
N ALA A 67 6.08 0.48 8.12
CA ALA A 67 4.72 0.60 8.65
C ALA A 67 4.69 0.61 10.18
N ASN A 68 5.58 -0.15 10.84
CA ASN A 68 5.64 -0.20 12.30
C ASN A 68 6.02 1.14 12.90
N HIS A 69 6.89 1.93 12.25
CA HIS A 69 7.26 3.25 12.77
C HIS A 69 6.06 4.20 12.75
N VAL A 70 5.23 4.13 11.70
CA VAL A 70 4.00 4.93 11.60
C VAL A 70 2.98 4.49 12.64
N LEU A 71 2.81 3.19 12.86
CA LEU A 71 1.89 2.66 13.88
C LEU A 71 2.34 3.02 15.31
N THR A 72 3.64 3.01 15.59
CA THR A 72 4.18 3.48 16.88
C THR A 72 4.00 4.99 17.02
N ALA A 73 4.30 5.77 15.96
CA ALA A 73 4.10 7.22 15.97
C ALA A 73 2.68 7.60 16.35
N LEU A 74 1.67 6.92 15.77
CA LEU A 74 0.26 7.13 16.10
C LEU A 74 -0.04 6.94 17.59
N LYS A 75 0.64 6.02 18.28
CA LYS A 75 0.49 5.84 19.72
C LYS A 75 1.14 7.01 20.47
N ASP A 76 2.34 7.41 20.08
CA ASP A 76 3.09 8.50 20.71
C ASP A 76 2.37 9.86 20.56
N ILE A 77 1.65 10.06 19.46
CA ILE A 77 0.87 11.28 19.21
C ILE A 77 -0.60 11.18 19.66
N GLU A 78 -0.93 10.21 20.50
CA GLU A 78 -2.27 10.01 21.13
C GLU A 78 -3.41 9.67 20.14
N PHE A 79 -3.07 9.13 18.97
CA PHE A 79 -4.01 8.59 17.97
C PHE A 79 -4.05 7.05 17.97
N GLU A 80 -3.83 6.42 19.13
CA GLU A 80 -3.79 4.96 19.27
C GLU A 80 -5.08 4.26 18.82
N SER A 81 -6.23 4.96 18.90
CA SER A 81 -7.52 4.46 18.45
C SER A 81 -7.58 4.15 16.96
N PHE A 82 -6.65 4.69 16.15
CA PHE A 82 -6.57 4.43 14.71
C PHE A 82 -5.80 3.15 14.39
N VAL A 83 -4.98 2.65 15.32
CA VAL A 83 -4.05 1.53 15.09
C VAL A 83 -4.78 0.25 14.66
N PRO A 84 -5.86 -0.21 15.30
CA PRO A 84 -6.49 -1.48 14.95
C PRO A 84 -7.00 -1.54 13.51
N GLU A 85 -7.65 -0.48 13.02
CA GLU A 85 -8.17 -0.45 11.65
C GLU A 85 -7.02 -0.35 10.62
N LEU A 86 -5.93 0.34 10.96
CA LEU A 86 -4.75 0.43 10.10
C LEU A 86 -3.98 -0.89 10.02
N GLU A 87 -3.88 -1.65 11.11
CA GLU A 87 -3.28 -2.99 11.11
C GLU A 87 -4.05 -3.95 10.21
N LYS A 88 -5.38 -3.92 10.28
CA LYS A 88 -6.26 -4.69 9.39
C LYS A 88 -6.08 -4.29 7.92
N ALA A 89 -6.00 -2.98 7.63
CA ALA A 89 -5.72 -2.49 6.28
C ALA A 89 -4.33 -2.94 5.77
N LEU A 90 -3.32 -2.93 6.64
CA LEU A 90 -1.96 -3.38 6.31
C LEU A 90 -1.91 -4.89 6.02
N GLU A 91 -2.63 -5.70 6.78
CA GLU A 91 -2.76 -7.14 6.52
C GLU A 91 -3.42 -7.40 5.16
N ASN A 92 -4.54 -6.73 4.89
CA ASN A 92 -5.23 -6.83 3.60
C ASN A 92 -4.32 -6.44 2.43
N TYR A 93 -3.54 -5.36 2.56
CA TYR A 93 -2.56 -4.95 1.56
C TYR A 93 -1.51 -6.05 1.31
N ARG A 94 -0.95 -6.64 2.37
CA ARG A 94 0.04 -7.72 2.28
C ARG A 94 -0.54 -8.95 1.56
N ASN A 95 -1.78 -9.31 1.86
CA ASN A 95 -2.47 -10.44 1.23
C ASN A 95 -2.67 -10.17 -0.28
N VAL A 96 -3.15 -8.98 -0.65
CA VAL A 96 -3.31 -8.59 -2.06
C VAL A 96 -1.97 -8.61 -2.81
N MET A 97 -0.88 -8.14 -2.17
CA MET A 97 0.45 -8.16 -2.78
C MET A 97 0.99 -9.58 -2.98
N LYS A 98 0.75 -10.49 -2.03
CA LYS A 98 1.09 -11.91 -2.18
C LYS A 98 0.34 -12.54 -3.35
N SER A 99 -0.98 -12.38 -3.42
CA SER A 99 -1.80 -12.95 -4.50
C SER A 99 -1.42 -12.40 -5.88
N LYS A 100 -1.05 -11.11 -5.99
CA LYS A 100 -0.54 -10.55 -7.25
C LYS A 100 0.80 -11.18 -7.67
N LYS A 101 1.67 -11.48 -6.71
CA LYS A 101 2.96 -12.15 -6.98
C LYS A 101 2.75 -13.59 -7.44
N GLU A 102 1.83 -14.31 -6.80
CA GLU A 102 1.45 -15.68 -7.18
C GLU A 102 0.85 -15.74 -8.60
N LYS A 103 -0.06 -14.83 -8.95
CA LYS A 103 -0.61 -14.75 -10.31
C LYS A 103 0.47 -14.52 -11.37
N LYS A 104 1.42 -13.61 -11.12
CA LYS A 104 2.54 -13.36 -12.04
C LYS A 104 3.47 -14.58 -12.21
N LEU A 105 3.66 -15.36 -11.16
CA LEU A 105 4.45 -16.60 -11.24
C LEU A 105 3.72 -17.65 -12.07
N ASN A 106 2.41 -17.80 -11.88
CA ASN A 106 1.59 -18.76 -12.60
C ASN A 106 1.45 -18.42 -14.10
N ASP A 107 1.32 -17.13 -14.46
CA ASP A 107 1.31 -16.68 -15.86
C ASP A 107 2.66 -16.94 -16.55
N ASN A 108 3.77 -16.75 -15.84
CA ASN A 108 5.11 -17.04 -16.36
C ASN A 108 5.40 -18.55 -16.49
N SER A 109 4.80 -19.38 -15.64
CA SER A 109 4.90 -20.85 -15.72
C SER A 109 4.07 -21.42 -16.87
N ALA A 110 2.90 -20.85 -17.17
CA ALA A 110 2.09 -21.25 -18.33
C ALA A 110 2.79 -20.94 -19.66
N ASN A 111 3.52 -19.82 -19.75
CA ASN A 111 4.28 -19.46 -20.95
C ASN A 111 5.57 -20.28 -21.13
N LYS A 112 6.09 -20.93 -20.07
CA LYS A 112 7.28 -21.81 -20.12
C LYS A 112 6.96 -23.28 -20.42
N ALA A 113 5.71 -23.69 -20.30
CA ALA A 113 5.26 -25.04 -20.63
C ALA A 113 4.95 -25.21 -22.13
N ALA A 114 4.71 -24.12 -22.87
CA ALA A 114 4.45 -24.17 -24.31
C ALA A 114 5.72 -24.29 -25.18
N GLU A 115 6.92 -24.10 -24.60
CA GLU A 115 8.20 -24.06 -25.34
C GLU A 115 9.05 -25.35 -25.16
N LYS A 116 8.51 -26.38 -24.48
CA LYS A 116 9.23 -27.63 -24.16
C LYS A 116 8.70 -28.88 -24.86
N VAL A 117 7.84 -28.76 -25.87
CA VAL A 117 7.18 -29.93 -26.50
C VAL A 117 7.90 -30.42 -27.78
N ASP A 118 8.91 -29.71 -28.29
CA ASP A 118 9.50 -30.02 -29.61
C ASP A 118 10.89 -30.71 -29.59
N ASP A 119 11.40 -31.21 -28.45
CA ASP A 119 12.76 -31.79 -28.39
C ASP A 119 12.87 -33.17 -27.71
N GLU A 120 11.86 -34.03 -27.88
CA GLU A 120 11.95 -35.46 -27.55
C GLU A 120 11.39 -36.31 -28.69
N ASN A 121 12.12 -36.39 -29.81
CA ASN A 121 12.04 -37.52 -30.74
C ASN A 121 13.39 -37.68 -31.43
N ILE A 122 14.39 -38.13 -30.65
CA ILE A 122 15.59 -38.76 -31.21
C ILE A 122 15.45 -40.26 -30.97
N GLU A 123 15.46 -40.95 -32.10
CA GLU A 123 15.56 -42.37 -32.39
C GLU A 123 16.33 -43.21 -31.35
N ASP A 124 15.76 -44.36 -31.00
CA ASP A 124 16.49 -45.56 -30.59
C ASP A 124 15.73 -46.80 -31.11
N ASP A 125 15.74 -47.00 -32.43
CA ASP A 125 15.47 -48.31 -33.04
C ASP A 125 16.82 -49.04 -33.16
N VAL A 126 17.17 -49.80 -32.13
CA VAL A 126 18.25 -50.79 -32.18
C VAL A 126 17.61 -52.17 -32.08
N GLU A 127 17.20 -52.72 -33.23
CA GLU A 127 16.89 -54.14 -33.34
C GLU A 127 18.09 -54.88 -33.96
N LEU A 128 18.82 -55.57 -33.08
CA LEU A 128 19.82 -56.57 -33.43
C LEU A 128 19.11 -57.73 -34.13
N ILE A 129 19.46 -58.00 -35.38
CA ILE A 129 19.14 -59.25 -36.05
C ILE A 129 20.45 -59.97 -36.37
N ASP A 130 20.58 -61.14 -35.76
CA ASP A 130 21.64 -62.15 -35.93
C ASP A 130 21.62 -62.78 -37.35
N ASP A 131 22.68 -63.54 -37.61
CA ASP A 131 22.85 -64.61 -38.63
C ASP A 131 23.42 -64.22 -40.02
N ASP A 132 24.76 -64.27 -40.16
CA ASP A 132 25.54 -65.39 -40.79
C ASP A 132 27.03 -65.00 -41.01
#